data_AF-A0A0S8JGJ2-F1
#
_entry.id   AF-A0A0S8JGJ2-F1
#
_cell.length_a   1.000
_cell.length_b   1.000
_cell.length_c   1.000
_cell.angle_alpha   90.00
_cell.angle_beta   90.00
_cell.angle_gamma   90.00
#
_symmetry.space_group_name_H-M   'P 1'
#
loop_
_entity.id
_entity.type
_entity.pdbx_description
1 polymer ?
#
loop_
_entity_poly.entity_id
_entity_poly.type
_entity_poly.pdbx_seq_one_letter_code
_entity_poly.pdbx_strand_id
1 'polypeptide(L)' 'MIIEIVKDANGRETKLYRPENAQDVAELERMAKAGELDDSESMGDRDDDTEQDLVDAGILAPD' A
#
# COMPACT_ATOMS: atom_id res chain seq x y z
N MET A 1 -6.18 19.07 8.02
CA MET A 1 -5.96 17.80 7.32
C MET A 1 -7.05 17.59 6.29
N ILE A 2 -6.66 17.35 5.04
CA ILE A 2 -7.57 17.00 3.95
C ILE A 2 -7.56 15.47 3.79
N ILE A 3 -8.75 14.87 3.66
CA ILE A 3 -8.91 13.44 3.39
C ILE A 3 -9.56 13.29 2.01
N GLU A 4 -8.91 12.56 1.11
CA GLU A 4 -9.40 12.26 -0.23
C GLU A 4 -9.65 10.75 -0.35
N ILE A 5 -10.83 10.36 -0.83
CA ILE A 5 -11.16 8.94 -1.10
C ILE A 5 -10.97 8.72 -2.59
N VAL A 6 -9.96 7.93 -2.94
CA VAL A 6 -9.69 7.54 -4.33
C VAL A 6 -10.18 6.11 -4.53
N LYS A 7 -10.76 5.85 -5.69
CA LYS A 7 -11.18 4.51 -6.09
C LYS A 7 -10.21 3.99 -7.14
N ASP A 8 -9.61 2.84 -6.89
CA ASP A 8 -8.70 2.20 -7.84
C ASP A 8 -9.48 1.54 -9.00
N ALA A 9 -8.74 1.06 -10.01
CA ALA A 9 -9.34 0.39 -11.18
C ALA A 9 -10.11 -0.89 -10.82
N ASN A 10 -9.75 -1.55 -9.70
CA ASN A 10 -10.44 -2.73 -9.18
C ASN A 10 -11.65 -2.38 -8.30
N GLY A 11 -11.89 -1.09 -8.06
CA GLY A 11 -13.01 -0.58 -7.30
C GLY A 11 -12.82 -0.57 -5.78
N ARG A 12 -11.61 -0.83 -5.28
CA ARG A 12 -11.19 -0.62 -3.90
C ARG A 12 -11.09 0.88 -3.63
N GLU A 13 -11.54 1.30 -2.46
CA GLU A 13 -11.45 2.68 -2.00
C GLU A 13 -10.25 2.85 -1.06
N THR A 14 -9.38 3.81 -1.36
CA THR A 14 -8.21 4.14 -0.55
C THR A 14 -8.33 5.56 -0.04
N LYS A 15 -8.01 5.78 1.24
CA LYS A 15 -8.01 7.11 1.86
C LYS A 15 -6.61 7.72 1.77
N LEU A 16 -6.50 8.85 1.12
CA LEU A 16 -5.29 9.68 1.08
C LEU A 16 -5.41 10.81 2.09
N TYR A 17 -4.42 10.90 2.98
CA TYR A 17 -4.37 11.92 4.02
C TYR A 17 -3.32 12.96 3.66
N ARG A 18 -3.71 14.24 3.58
CA ARG A 18 -2.80 15.37 3.36
C ARG A 18 -2.79 16.27 4.59
N PRO A 19 -1.68 16.31 5.36
CA PRO A 19 -1.54 17.23 6.47
C PRO A 19 -1.34 18.67 5.95
N GLU A 20 -1.96 19.64 6.60
CA GLU A 20 -1.86 21.06 6.26
C GLU A 20 -1.04 21.85 7.30
N ASN A 21 -0.79 21.25 8.45
CA ASN A 21 -0.08 21.86 9.57
C ASN A 21 0.64 20.78 10.42
N ALA A 22 1.45 21.23 11.38
CA ALA A 22 2.23 20.32 12.23
C ALA A 22 1.38 19.45 13.17
N GLN A 23 0.15 19.87 13.51
CA GLN A 23 -0.75 19.08 14.34
C GLN A 23 -1.30 17.89 13.55
N ASP A 24 -1.65 18.10 12.28
CA ASP A 24 -2.10 17.05 11.37
C ASP A 24 -1.01 15.98 11.16
N VAL A 25 0.27 16.40 11.07
CA VAL A 25 1.40 15.47 10.95
C VAL A 25 1.52 14.59 12.19
N ALA A 26 1.48 15.20 13.39
CA ALA A 26 1.57 14.46 14.64
C ALA A 26 0.39 13.49 14.83
N GLU A 27 -0.80 13.86 14.35
CA GLU A 27 -1.98 13.01 14.35
C GLU A 27 -1.82 11.81 13.40
N LEU A 28 -1.30 12.03 12.18
CA LEU A 28 -1.02 10.95 11.24
C LEU A 28 0.06 9.99 11.74
N GLU A 29 1.13 10.50 12.36
CA GLU A 29 2.17 9.66 12.98
C GLU A 29 1.59 8.81 14.12
N ARG A 30 0.66 9.36 14.90
CA ARG A 30 -0.05 8.62 15.94
C ARG A 30 -0.92 7.51 15.35
N MET A 31 -1.71 7.81 14.31
CA MET A 31 -2.57 6.83 13.63
C MET A 31 -1.75 5.71 12.98
N ALA A 32 -0.63 6.06 12.34
CA ALA A 32 0.31 5.09 11.77
C ALA A 32 0.87 4.15 12.86
N LYS A 33 1.29 4.70 14.00
CA LYS A 33 1.81 3.91 15.13
C LYS A 33 0.74 3.04 15.79
N ALA A 34 -0.52 3.47 15.74
CA ALA A 34 -1.66 2.73 16.27
C ALA A 34 -2.18 1.64 15.30
N GLY A 35 -1.68 1.59 14.06
CA GLY A 35 -2.18 0.69 13.01
C GLY A 35 -3.59 1.05 12.52
N GLU A 36 -4.00 2.32 12.68
CA GLU A 36 -5.32 2.82 12.29
C GLU A 36 -5.36 3.33 10.85
N LEU A 37 -4.19 3.55 10.23
CA LEU A 37 -4.12 3.76 8.80
C LEU A 37 -4.33 2.40 8.14
N ASP A 38 -5.36 2.34 7.29
CA ASP A 38 -5.74 1.13 6.55
C ASP A 38 -4.53 0.65 5.73
N ASP A 39 -3.77 -0.29 6.29
CA ASP A 39 -2.85 -1.17 5.57
C ASP A 39 -3.73 -2.08 4.71
N SER A 40 -4.27 -1.54 3.62
CA SER A 40 -4.90 -2.34 2.57
C SER A 40 -3.83 -3.28 2.02
N GLU A 41 -3.81 -4.44 2.65
CA GLU A 41 -2.94 -5.57 2.42
C GLU A 41 -1.49 -5.25 2.81
N SER A 42 -1.10 -5.75 4.00
CA SER A 42 0.14 -6.52 4.13
C SER A 42 0.48 -7.06 2.75
N MET A 43 1.63 -6.70 2.19
CA MET A 43 2.22 -7.43 1.08
C MET A 43 2.22 -8.88 1.54
N GLY A 44 1.14 -9.58 1.25
CA GLY A 44 0.93 -10.94 1.68
C GLY A 44 1.82 -11.68 0.75
N ASP A 45 3.05 -11.93 1.20
CA ASP A 45 3.80 -13.15 0.93
C ASP A 45 3.59 -13.69 -0.49
N ARG A 46 3.66 -12.80 -1.50
CA ARG A 46 3.53 -13.13 -2.94
C ARG A 46 4.88 -13.19 -3.61
N ASP A 47 5.94 -13.17 -2.82
CA ASP A 47 7.32 -13.26 -3.29
C ASP A 47 7.72 -14.70 -3.66
N ASP A 48 6.88 -15.73 -3.47
CA ASP A 48 7.26 -17.11 -3.81
C ASP A 48 6.75 -17.58 -5.19
N ASP A 49 5.57 -17.13 -5.66
CA ASP A 49 5.01 -17.56 -6.95
C ASP A 49 5.43 -16.68 -8.15
N THR A 50 6.06 -15.53 -7.92
CA THR A 50 6.40 -14.56 -8.99
C THR A 50 7.68 -14.97 -9.76
N GLU A 51 8.61 -15.69 -9.15
CA GLU A 51 9.86 -16.07 -9.82
C GLU A 51 9.64 -17.13 -10.92
N GLN A 52 8.79 -18.13 -10.67
CA GLN A 52 8.44 -19.16 -11.66
C GLN A 52 7.76 -18.54 -12.90
N ASP A 53 6.81 -17.63 -12.70
CA ASP A 53 6.13 -16.93 -13.80
C ASP A 53 7.12 -16.13 -14.67
N LEU A 54 8.18 -15.56 -14.08
CA LEU A 54 9.22 -14.84 -14.83
C LEU A 54 10.15 -15.79 -15.61
N VAL A 55 10.39 -17.00 -15.11
CA VAL A 55 11.15 -18.05 -15.81
C VAL A 55 10.32 -18.60 -16.99
N ASP A 56 9.04 -18.91 -16.78
CA ASP A 56 8.13 -19.38 -17.84
C ASP A 56 7.93 -18.31 -18.94
N ALA A 57 7.87 -17.03 -18.55
CA ALA A 57 7.83 -15.91 -19.49
C ALA A 57 9.17 -15.64 -20.21
N GLY A 58 10.25 -16.34 -19.84
CA GLY A 58 11.58 -16.17 -20.40
C GLY A 58 12.25 -14.83 -20.05
N ILE A 59 11.80 -14.17 -18.99
CA ILE A 59 12.35 -12.91 -18.48
C ILE A 59 13.57 -13.20 -17.58
N LEU A 60 13.52 -14.28 -16.81
CA LEU A 60 14.60 -14.73 -15.92
C LEU A 60 15.18 -16.06 -16.41
N ALA A 61 16.49 -16.25 -16.28
CA ALA A 61 17.12 -17.54 -16.57
C ALA A 61 16.84 -18.52 -15.43
N PRO A 62 16.54 -19.80 -15.71
CA PRO A 62 16.51 -20.81 -14.67
C PRO A 62 17.94 -21.05 -14.16
N ASP A 63 18.11 -21.07 -12.83
CA ASP A 63 19.35 -21.54 -12.18
C ASP A 63 19.59 -23.04 -12.41
#